data_AF-A0A7G9S5Z3-F1
#
_entry.id   AF-A0A7G9S5Z3-F1
#
_cell.length_a   1.000
_cell.length_b   1.000
_cell.length_c   1.000
_cell.angle_alpha   90.00
_cell.angle_beta   90.00
_cell.angle_gamma   90.00
#
_symmetry.space_group_name_H-M   'P 1'
#
loop_
_entity.id
_entity.type
_entity.pdbx_description
1 polymer ?
#
loop_
_entity_poly.entity_id
_entity_poly.type
_entity_poly.pdbx_seq_one_letter_code
_entity_poly.pdbx_strand_id
1 'polypeptide(L)'
;MSFQKFLAPAGLALALVLTGCTDGNGAQDKEVNFPSSELGNQASWVVSQLNSEQGVSVEELESRLSDKVTEQMSAEELGSVLESDVVPDGPFTLVSFEEKDGKALAGLKNESGEVLHMSIAVDSANGKIDGVYFKAE
;
A
#
# COMPACT_ATOMS: atom_id res chain seq x y z
N MET A 1 -27.99 -4.14 62.97
CA MET A 1 -29.28 -3.40 62.90
C MET A 1 -29.09 -2.06 63.61
N SER A 2 -29.73 -1.00 63.09
CA SER A 2 -29.83 0.38 63.63
C SER A 2 -28.69 1.33 63.24
N PHE A 3 -28.80 2.14 62.18
CA PHE A 3 -29.60 3.38 61.95
C PHE A 3 -29.12 4.60 62.76
N GLN A 4 -28.44 5.56 62.12
CA GLN A 4 -28.83 6.97 62.18
C GLN A 4 -28.18 7.82 61.07
N LYS A 5 -29.05 8.40 60.22
CA LYS A 5 -28.80 9.55 59.34
C LYS A 5 -28.51 10.79 60.20
N PHE A 6 -27.70 11.75 59.72
CA PHE A 6 -28.10 13.16 59.60
C PHE A 6 -26.98 14.06 59.00
N LEU A 7 -27.38 14.83 57.99
CA LEU A 7 -26.99 16.21 57.63
C LEU A 7 -25.55 16.54 57.21
N ALA A 8 -25.42 16.84 55.91
CA ALA A 8 -24.40 17.70 55.32
C ALA A 8 -24.55 19.16 55.79
N PRO A 9 -23.48 19.97 55.73
CA PRO A 9 -23.52 21.05 54.76
C PRO A 9 -22.22 21.28 53.98
N ALA A 10 -22.46 21.73 52.74
CA ALA A 10 -21.62 22.44 51.79
C ALA A 10 -20.24 22.94 52.27
N GLY A 11 -19.19 22.35 51.69
CA GLY A 11 -17.84 22.90 51.65
C GLY A 11 -17.33 22.85 50.21
N LEU A 12 -17.31 24.02 49.56
CA LEU A 12 -16.79 24.27 48.23
C LEU A 12 -15.29 23.86 48.18
N ALA A 13 -14.91 22.90 47.34
CA ALA A 13 -13.49 22.62 47.09
C ALA A 13 -13.24 22.29 45.61
N LEU A 14 -12.18 22.94 45.13
CA LEU A 14 -11.71 23.07 43.77
C LEU A 14 -11.53 21.77 42.98
N ALA A 15 -11.72 21.94 41.67
CA ALA A 15 -11.36 21.07 40.57
C ALA A 15 -9.95 20.46 40.67
N LEU A 16 -9.87 19.18 40.27
CA LEU A 16 -8.89 18.66 39.31
C LEU A 16 -9.58 17.50 38.59
N VAL A 17 -10.23 17.81 37.46
CA VAL A 17 -10.66 16.76 36.53
C VAL A 17 -9.37 16.22 35.91
N LEU A 18 -8.87 15.11 36.43
CA LEU A 18 -8.01 14.23 35.66
C LEU A 18 -8.91 13.62 34.57
N THR A 19 -9.22 14.43 33.56
CA THR A 19 -9.45 13.91 32.22
C THR A 19 -8.12 13.27 31.88
N GLY A 20 -7.99 11.98 32.18
CA GLY A 20 -7.00 11.16 31.51
C GLY A 20 -7.24 11.43 30.04
N CYS A 21 -6.33 12.17 29.42
CA CYS A 21 -6.18 12.15 27.99
C CYS A 21 -5.99 10.68 27.66
N THR A 22 -7.08 10.03 27.25
CA THR A 22 -7.00 9.20 26.06
C THR A 22 -6.35 10.12 25.02
N ASP A 23 -5.03 10.13 25.00
CA ASP A 23 -4.25 10.44 23.81
C ASP A 23 -4.64 9.33 22.83
N GLY A 24 -5.84 9.49 22.29
CA GLY A 24 -6.23 8.95 21.01
C GLY A 24 -5.43 9.68 19.95
N ASN A 25 -4.10 9.64 20.05
CA ASN A 25 -3.25 9.63 18.89
C ASN A 25 -3.21 8.18 18.41
N GLY A 26 -4.39 7.67 18.05
CA GLY A 26 -4.44 6.58 17.09
C GLY A 26 -3.65 7.11 15.92
N ALA A 27 -2.51 6.47 15.65
CA ALA A 27 -1.90 6.56 14.35
C ALA A 27 -3.01 6.15 13.37
N GLN A 28 -3.71 7.13 12.81
CA GLN A 28 -4.50 6.90 11.65
C GLN A 28 -3.46 6.52 10.61
N ASP A 29 -3.28 5.22 10.38
CA ASP A 29 -2.69 4.71 9.16
C ASP A 29 -3.46 5.42 8.04
N LYS A 30 -2.88 6.51 7.52
CA LYS A 30 -3.42 7.16 6.34
C LYS A 30 -3.20 6.13 5.25
N GLU A 31 -4.27 5.44 4.90
CA GLU A 31 -4.30 4.49 3.80
C GLU A 31 -3.72 5.18 2.56
N VAL A 32 -2.53 4.73 2.16
CA VAL A 32 -1.86 5.24 0.97
C VAL A 32 -2.55 4.59 -0.21
N ASN A 33 -3.13 5.42 -1.06
CA ASN A 33 -3.85 4.99 -2.25
C ASN A 33 -3.05 5.36 -3.49
N PHE A 34 -3.15 4.55 -4.54
CA PHE A 34 -2.63 4.92 -5.85
C PHE A 34 -3.39 6.15 -6.37
N PRO A 35 -2.70 7.17 -6.89
CA PRO A 35 -3.36 8.28 -7.57
C PRO A 35 -4.03 7.80 -8.86
N SER A 36 -5.03 8.54 -9.35
CA SER A 36 -5.76 8.23 -10.58
C SER A 36 -5.02 8.68 -11.86
N SER A 37 -3.72 8.86 -11.79
CA SER A 37 -2.83 9.14 -12.92
C SER A 37 -2.58 7.88 -13.74
N GLU A 38 -1.99 8.02 -14.91
CA GLU A 38 -1.63 6.88 -15.76
C GLU A 38 -0.64 5.92 -15.06
N LEU A 39 0.41 6.49 -14.45
CA LEU A 39 1.38 5.73 -13.65
C LEU A 39 0.73 5.07 -12.42
N GLY A 40 -0.13 5.79 -11.70
CA GLY A 40 -0.87 5.24 -10.56
C GLY A 40 -1.79 4.09 -10.95
N ASN A 41 -2.48 4.20 -12.09
CA ASN A 41 -3.34 3.13 -12.61
C ASN A 41 -2.53 1.88 -13.01
N GLN A 42 -1.38 2.05 -13.66
CA GLN A 42 -0.52 0.91 -14.02
C GLN A 42 0.12 0.29 -12.78
N ALA A 43 0.60 1.09 -11.84
CA ALA A 43 1.16 0.59 -10.58
C ALA A 43 0.13 -0.18 -9.75
N SER A 44 -1.09 0.37 -9.65
CA SER A 44 -2.22 -0.29 -8.99
C SER A 44 -2.53 -1.63 -9.64
N TRP A 45 -2.55 -1.69 -10.98
CA TRP A 45 -2.75 -2.93 -11.69
C TRP A 45 -1.64 -3.95 -11.43
N VAL A 46 -0.37 -3.57 -11.45
CA VAL A 46 0.74 -4.49 -11.13
C VAL A 46 0.56 -5.09 -9.73
N VAL A 47 0.26 -4.27 -8.72
CA VAL A 47 0.02 -4.77 -7.36
C VAL A 47 -1.22 -5.68 -7.29
N SER A 48 -2.26 -5.40 -8.08
CA SER A 48 -3.42 -6.29 -8.17
C SER A 48 -3.07 -7.67 -8.74
N GLN A 49 -2.13 -7.75 -9.68
CA GLN A 49 -1.64 -9.03 -10.20
C GLN A 49 -0.81 -9.77 -9.16
N LEU A 50 0.07 -9.07 -8.43
CA LEU A 50 0.88 -9.67 -7.37
C LEU A 50 0.05 -10.22 -6.21
N ASN A 51 -1.10 -9.60 -5.93
CA ASN A 51 -2.02 -10.02 -4.87
C ASN A 51 -3.16 -10.91 -5.39
N SER A 52 -3.15 -11.30 -6.65
CA SER A 52 -4.20 -12.11 -7.26
C SER A 52 -4.16 -13.55 -6.74
N GLU A 53 -5.28 -14.05 -6.22
CA GLU A 53 -5.43 -15.47 -5.86
C GLU A 53 -5.41 -16.41 -7.07
N GLN A 54 -5.60 -15.86 -8.28
CA GLN A 54 -5.61 -16.62 -9.54
C GLN A 54 -4.23 -16.69 -10.20
N GLY A 55 -3.21 -16.06 -9.59
CA GLY A 55 -1.89 -15.90 -10.19
C GLY A 55 -1.81 -14.70 -11.13
N VAL A 56 -0.67 -14.56 -11.79
CA VAL A 56 -0.38 -13.44 -12.69
C VAL A 56 -0.92 -13.76 -14.09
N SER A 57 -1.75 -12.87 -14.63
CA SER A 57 -2.36 -13.06 -15.95
C SER A 57 -1.42 -12.66 -17.08
N VAL A 58 -0.96 -13.65 -17.85
CA VAL A 58 -0.14 -13.44 -19.06
C VAL A 58 -0.88 -12.61 -20.11
N GLU A 59 -2.17 -12.89 -20.35
CA GLU A 59 -2.97 -12.13 -21.32
C GLU A 59 -3.05 -10.64 -20.95
N GLU A 60 -3.22 -10.34 -19.66
CA GLU A 60 -3.25 -8.95 -19.21
C GLU A 60 -1.86 -8.30 -19.31
N LEU A 61 -0.79 -9.04 -19.01
CA LEU A 61 0.58 -8.58 -19.22
C LEU A 61 0.83 -8.20 -20.69
N GLU A 62 0.48 -9.05 -21.65
CA GLU A 62 0.61 -8.74 -23.08
C GLU A 62 -0.15 -7.46 -23.47
N SER A 63 -1.33 -7.24 -22.88
CA SER A 63 -2.15 -6.07 -23.16
C SER A 63 -1.56 -4.77 -22.59
N ARG A 64 -0.81 -4.84 -21.48
CA ARG A 64 -0.34 -3.67 -20.72
C ARG A 64 1.13 -3.36 -20.87
N LEU A 65 1.95 -4.32 -21.26
CA LEU A 65 3.36 -4.10 -21.55
C LEU A 65 3.53 -3.43 -22.92
N SER A 66 4.54 -2.57 -23.03
CA SER A 66 4.96 -1.99 -24.31
C SER A 66 5.67 -3.04 -25.15
N ASP A 67 5.61 -2.88 -26.48
CA ASP A 67 6.31 -3.77 -27.41
C ASP A 67 7.82 -3.81 -27.13
N LYS A 68 8.39 -2.68 -26.67
CA LYS A 68 9.81 -2.60 -26.28
C LYS A 68 10.16 -3.48 -25.08
N VAL A 69 9.22 -3.67 -24.15
CA VAL A 69 9.41 -4.57 -23.01
C VAL A 69 9.29 -6.01 -23.46
N THR A 70 8.26 -6.33 -24.25
CA THR A 70 8.02 -7.70 -24.72
C THR A 70 9.06 -8.19 -25.72
N GLU A 71 9.77 -7.29 -26.41
CA GLU A 71 10.96 -7.59 -27.22
C GLU A 71 12.18 -8.02 -26.38
N GLN A 72 12.24 -7.62 -25.10
CA GLN A 72 13.36 -7.96 -24.20
C GLN A 72 13.06 -9.20 -23.35
N MET A 73 11.81 -9.35 -22.91
CA MET A 73 11.34 -10.45 -22.08
C MET A 73 9.87 -10.68 -22.40
N SER A 74 9.49 -11.91 -22.75
CA SER A 74 8.10 -12.20 -23.09
C SER A 74 7.17 -12.00 -21.88
N ALA A 75 5.88 -11.81 -22.12
CA ALA A 75 4.90 -11.69 -21.04
C ALA A 75 4.86 -12.96 -20.17
N GLU A 76 5.05 -14.13 -20.77
CA GLU A 76 5.17 -15.41 -20.06
C GLU A 76 6.41 -15.46 -19.16
N GLU A 77 7.56 -15.03 -19.68
CA GLU A 77 8.80 -15.00 -18.91
C GLU A 77 8.69 -14.03 -17.72
N LEU A 78 8.16 -12.82 -17.96
CA LEU A 78 7.93 -11.86 -16.88
C LEU A 78 6.93 -12.39 -15.87
N GLY A 79 5.80 -12.95 -16.32
CA GLY A 79 4.81 -13.57 -15.44
C GLY A 79 5.43 -14.65 -14.55
N SER A 80 6.23 -15.54 -15.14
CA SER A 80 6.95 -16.59 -14.40
C SER A 80 7.93 -16.04 -13.37
N VAL A 81 8.64 -14.95 -13.68
CA VAL A 81 9.55 -14.28 -12.73
C VAL A 81 8.76 -13.65 -11.59
N LEU A 82 7.66 -12.95 -11.88
CA LEU A 82 6.81 -12.35 -10.85
C LEU A 82 6.25 -13.43 -9.92
N GLU A 83 5.75 -14.54 -10.48
CA GLU A 83 5.21 -15.65 -9.69
C GLU A 83 6.27 -16.37 -8.84
N SER A 84 7.50 -16.49 -9.34
CA SER A 84 8.56 -17.22 -8.64
C SER A 84 9.27 -16.38 -7.59
N ASP A 85 9.47 -15.08 -7.86
CA ASP A 85 10.40 -14.25 -7.10
C ASP A 85 9.70 -13.13 -6.31
N VAL A 86 8.48 -12.74 -6.67
CA VAL A 86 7.81 -11.57 -6.05
C VAL A 86 6.52 -11.97 -5.32
N VAL A 87 5.63 -12.71 -5.98
CA VAL A 87 4.36 -13.17 -5.40
C VAL A 87 4.53 -13.92 -4.06
N PRO A 88 5.55 -14.79 -3.85
CA PRO A 88 5.69 -15.51 -2.59
C PRO A 88 5.94 -14.63 -1.36
N ASP A 89 6.41 -13.41 -1.56
CA ASP A 89 6.66 -12.45 -0.48
C ASP A 89 5.41 -11.62 -0.13
N GLY A 90 4.32 -11.75 -0.89
CA GLY A 90 3.04 -11.08 -0.67
C GLY A 90 2.17 -11.74 0.41
N PRO A 91 0.95 -11.21 0.66
CA PRO A 91 0.31 -10.09 -0.03
C PRO A 91 0.94 -8.73 0.31
N PHE A 92 0.87 -7.80 -0.64
CA PHE A 92 1.48 -6.48 -0.54
C PHE A 92 0.45 -5.37 -0.31
N THR A 93 0.79 -4.42 0.57
CA THR A 93 0.01 -3.19 0.79
C THR A 93 0.85 -1.96 0.46
N LEU A 94 0.26 -0.99 -0.25
CA LEU A 94 0.92 0.26 -0.57
C LEU A 94 1.20 1.09 0.70
N VAL A 95 2.44 1.54 0.88
CA VAL A 95 2.85 2.38 2.02
C VAL A 95 3.51 3.70 1.59
N SER A 96 3.93 3.82 0.33
CA SER A 96 4.39 5.08 -0.25
C SER A 96 4.20 5.09 -1.76
N PHE A 97 3.96 6.26 -2.34
CA PHE A 97 3.89 6.43 -3.79
C PHE A 97 4.38 7.82 -4.18
N GLU A 98 5.36 7.89 -5.07
CA GLU A 98 5.91 9.14 -5.61
C GLU A 98 6.02 9.05 -7.13
N GLU A 99 5.51 10.06 -7.84
CA GLU A 99 5.69 10.20 -9.29
C GLU A 99 6.73 11.27 -9.60
N LYS A 100 7.62 10.97 -10.53
CA LYS A 100 8.64 11.89 -10.99
C LYS A 100 9.11 11.55 -12.40
N ASP A 101 9.12 12.55 -13.27
CA ASP A 101 9.72 12.47 -14.61
C ASP A 101 9.27 11.25 -15.44
N GLY A 102 7.96 10.94 -15.43
CA GLY A 102 7.37 9.81 -16.18
C GLY A 102 7.61 8.44 -15.55
N LYS A 103 8.05 8.41 -14.29
CA LYS A 103 8.24 7.21 -13.48
C LYS A 103 7.50 7.33 -12.16
N ALA A 104 7.23 6.20 -11.52
CA ALA A 104 6.77 6.17 -10.15
C ALA A 104 7.59 5.18 -9.31
N LEU A 105 7.77 5.54 -8.04
CA LEU A 105 8.31 4.65 -7.00
C LEU A 105 7.21 4.36 -5.99
N ALA A 106 6.89 3.08 -5.83
CA ALA A 106 5.93 2.59 -4.86
C ALA A 106 6.65 1.76 -3.80
N GLY A 107 6.39 2.05 -2.52
CA GLY A 107 6.79 1.19 -1.42
C GLY A 107 5.65 0.24 -1.08
N LEU A 108 5.92 -1.05 -1.11
CA LEU A 108 4.96 -2.13 -0.88
C LEU A 108 5.38 -2.93 0.34
N LYS A 109 4.53 -2.99 1.36
CA LYS A 109 4.82 -3.73 2.59
C LYS A 109 4.12 -5.08 2.59
N ASN A 110 4.82 -6.15 2.92
CA ASN A 110 4.23 -7.47 3.11
C ASN A 110 3.71 -7.68 4.55
N GLU A 111 3.12 -8.85 4.81
CA GLU A 111 2.61 -9.20 6.16
C GLU A 111 3.71 -9.32 7.22
N SER A 112 4.93 -9.69 6.81
CA SER A 112 6.11 -9.72 7.68
C SER A 112 6.63 -8.33 8.04
N GLY A 113 6.14 -7.28 7.37
CA GLY A 113 6.55 -5.89 7.57
C GLY A 113 7.75 -5.45 6.73
N GLU A 114 8.26 -6.31 5.86
CA GLU A 114 9.34 -6.00 4.92
C GLU A 114 8.81 -5.12 3.78
N VAL A 115 9.66 -4.22 3.28
CA VAL A 115 9.29 -3.28 2.21
C VAL A 115 9.99 -3.68 0.92
N LEU A 116 9.17 -3.88 -0.11
CA LEU A 116 9.55 -4.04 -1.49
C LEU A 116 9.33 -2.71 -2.23
N HIS A 117 10.36 -2.19 -2.85
CA HIS A 117 10.26 -1.03 -3.74
C HIS A 117 9.95 -1.47 -5.16
N MET A 118 8.84 -0.99 -5.70
CA MET A 118 8.47 -1.13 -7.11
C MET A 118 8.74 0.20 -7.84
N SER A 119 9.62 0.17 -8.83
CA SER A 119 9.77 1.26 -9.80
C SER A 119 9.02 0.89 -11.06
N ILE A 120 8.20 1.82 -11.57
CA ILE A 120 7.44 1.65 -12.81
C ILE A 120 7.61 2.86 -13.73
N ALA A 121 7.67 2.61 -15.03
CA ALA A 121 7.68 3.62 -16.07
C ALA A 121 6.62 3.29 -17.13
N VAL A 122 6.04 4.32 -17.75
CA VAL A 122 5.06 4.17 -18.83
C VAL A 122 5.55 4.85 -20.10
N ASP A 123 5.21 4.28 -21.25
CA ASP A 123 5.45 4.91 -22.55
C ASP A 123 4.42 6.02 -22.76
N SER A 124 4.91 7.26 -22.84
CA SER A 124 4.08 8.46 -23.01
C SER A 124 3.21 8.48 -24.28
N ALA A 125 3.49 7.62 -25.27
CA ALA A 125 2.72 7.57 -26.50
C ALA A 125 1.44 6.72 -26.39
N ASN A 126 1.43 5.70 -25.53
CA ASN A 126 0.34 4.72 -25.47
C ASN A 126 -0.09 4.31 -24.04
N GLY A 127 0.61 4.80 -23.00
CA GLY A 127 0.27 4.52 -21.62
C GLY A 127 0.64 3.13 -21.12
N LYS A 128 1.27 2.32 -21.95
CA LYS A 128 1.71 0.97 -21.60
C LYS A 128 2.94 1.01 -20.71
N ILE A 129 3.13 -0.02 -19.91
CA ILE A 129 4.28 -0.17 -19.04
C ILE A 129 5.53 -0.36 -19.91
N ASP A 130 6.48 0.57 -19.79
CA ASP A 130 7.76 0.56 -20.49
C ASP A 130 8.90 0.02 -19.61
N GLY A 131 8.61 -0.24 -18.34
CA GLY A 131 9.49 -0.94 -17.42
C GLY A 131 8.89 -1.09 -16.04
N VAL A 132 9.15 -2.23 -15.41
CA VAL A 132 8.84 -2.50 -14.01
C VAL A 132 10.05 -3.18 -13.36
N TYR A 133 10.40 -2.76 -12.15
CA TYR A 133 11.54 -3.30 -11.41
C TYR A 133 11.21 -3.37 -9.92
N PHE A 134 11.65 -4.44 -9.27
CA PHE A 134 11.44 -4.71 -7.85
C PHE A 134 12.76 -4.80 -7.12
N LYS A 135 12.80 -4.24 -5.91
CA LYS A 135 13.97 -4.31 -5.04
C LYS A 135 13.52 -4.36 -3.58
N ALA A 136 13.93 -5.40 -2.85
CA ALA A 136 13.76 -5.45 -1.41
C ALA A 136 14.70 -4.43 -0.71
N GLU A 137 14.25 -3.87 0.41
CA GLU A 137 15.08 -3.04 1.30
C GLU A 137 16.20 -3.82 2.01
#